data_AF-A0A562Q405-F1
#
_entry.id   AF-A0A562Q405-F1
#
_cell.length_a   1.000
_cell.length_b   1.000
_cell.length_c   1.000
_cell.angle_alpha   90.00
_cell.angle_beta   90.00
_cell.angle_gamma   90.00
#
_symmetry.space_group_name_H-M   'P 1'
#
loop_
_entity.id
_entity.type
_entity.pdbx_description
1 polymer ?
#
loop_
_entity_poly.entity_id
_entity_poly.type
_entity_poly.pdbx_seq_one_letter_code
_entity_poly.pdbx_strand_id
1 'polypeptide(L)'
;MTGPGSSLPPLGSGGMSPEGTTTTVRIHRPGLEPEDQKVLCSAICKCKDTPGIGKDGRSLKQSCVSGRLKALDEALAHRSIYKPEVNYDMTQRPPAPIMDSSVGTKGHDWLPGWIRKYWETPPEGGRRRPPFQPGEGFIRRPDVVIVKDPAQPPTQDNIKKIVEIKFPPDKPNREQTFAYARIADDESKVEVMGPDDCNCSQPESESNKVPAEQLGPAAAAAGALLYFLLTRRPPPRPVMGF
;
A
#
# COMPACT_ATOMS: atom_id res chain seq x y z
N MET A 1 -49.68 -16.69 57.69
CA MET A 1 -50.44 -16.74 56.41
C MET A 1 -49.91 -15.62 55.54
N THR A 2 -49.13 -15.97 54.53
CA THR A 2 -48.50 -15.04 53.58
C THR A 2 -49.46 -14.76 52.42
N GLY A 3 -49.78 -13.49 52.21
CA GLY A 3 -50.46 -12.96 51.02
C GLY A 3 -49.58 -11.91 50.33
N PRO A 4 -49.73 -11.71 49.00
CA PRO A 4 -48.65 -11.24 48.13
C PRO A 4 -48.68 -9.72 47.91
N GLY A 5 -47.49 -9.11 47.82
CA GLY A 5 -47.31 -7.71 47.42
C GLY A 5 -46.63 -7.64 46.06
N SER A 6 -47.40 -7.29 45.04
CA SER A 6 -46.91 -6.95 43.69
C SER A 6 -46.08 -5.66 43.74
N SER A 7 -44.87 -5.66 43.19
CA SER A 7 -44.10 -4.44 42.92
C SER A 7 -43.66 -4.41 41.47
N LEU A 8 -44.28 -3.51 40.69
CA LEU A 8 -43.81 -3.06 39.39
C LEU A 8 -42.41 -2.42 39.52
N PRO A 9 -41.56 -2.50 38.49
CA PRO A 9 -40.25 -1.86 38.52
C PRO A 9 -40.36 -0.33 38.36
N PRO A 10 -39.52 0.46 39.04
CA PRO A 10 -39.51 1.91 38.86
C PRO A 10 -38.89 2.29 37.51
N LEU A 11 -39.51 3.27 36.85
CA LEU A 11 -39.00 3.98 35.68
C LEU A 11 -37.59 4.53 35.98
N GLY A 12 -36.62 4.16 35.14
CA GLY A 12 -35.29 4.76 35.16
C GLY A 12 -35.36 6.24 34.78
N SER A 13 -34.91 7.11 35.69
CA SER A 13 -34.72 8.54 35.42
C SER A 13 -33.55 8.72 34.45
N GLY A 14 -33.83 9.21 33.24
CA GLY A 14 -32.81 9.69 32.33
C GLY A 14 -32.16 10.96 32.87
N GLY A 15 -30.98 10.83 33.48
CA GLY A 15 -30.13 11.96 33.82
C GLY A 15 -29.34 12.41 32.60
N MET A 16 -29.68 13.58 32.05
CA MET A 16 -28.82 14.28 31.10
C MET A 16 -27.72 15.00 31.89
N SER A 17 -26.47 14.58 31.70
CA SER A 17 -25.29 15.29 32.23
C SER A 17 -25.00 16.52 31.35
N PRO A 18 -24.73 17.72 31.90
CA PRO A 18 -24.70 18.97 31.14
C PRO A 18 -23.36 19.26 30.43
N GLU A 19 -22.45 18.30 30.35
CA GLU A 19 -21.12 18.52 29.79
C GLU A 19 -20.90 17.57 28.62
N GLY A 20 -21.08 18.11 27.41
CA GLY A 20 -20.83 17.43 26.15
C GLY A 20 -19.36 17.06 26.00
N THR A 21 -18.93 16.00 26.69
CA THR A 21 -17.69 15.32 26.40
C THR A 21 -17.94 14.49 25.16
N THR A 22 -17.64 15.04 24.00
CA THR A 22 -17.55 14.23 22.78
C THR A 22 -16.42 13.24 22.98
N THR A 23 -16.74 12.00 23.34
CA THR A 23 -15.78 10.91 23.27
C THR A 23 -15.43 10.75 21.81
N THR A 24 -14.25 11.25 21.42
CA THR A 24 -13.70 11.04 20.09
C THR A 24 -13.45 9.54 19.95
N VAL A 25 -14.43 8.82 19.41
CA VAL A 25 -14.26 7.43 19.02
C VAL A 25 -13.23 7.45 17.89
N ARG A 26 -11.94 7.27 18.23
CA ARG A 26 -10.92 6.91 17.24
C ARG A 26 -11.33 5.53 16.76
N ILE A 27 -12.07 5.50 15.66
CA ILE A 27 -12.27 4.27 14.90
C ILE A 27 -10.86 3.75 14.64
N HIS A 28 -10.47 2.66 15.31
CA HIS A 28 -9.21 1.98 15.06
C HIS A 28 -9.26 1.49 13.62
N ARG A 29 -8.77 2.32 12.69
CA ARG A 29 -8.47 1.87 11.33
C ARG A 29 -7.41 0.79 11.50
N PRO A 30 -7.63 -0.45 11.05
CA PRO A 30 -6.59 -1.47 11.12
C PRO A 30 -5.41 -0.94 10.31
N GLY A 31 -4.30 -0.70 11.01
CA GLY A 31 -3.06 -0.22 10.41
C GLY A 31 -2.50 -1.22 9.41
N LEU A 32 -1.32 -0.93 8.89
CA LEU A 32 -0.59 -1.87 8.06
C LEU A 32 -0.21 -3.13 8.88
N GLU A 33 -0.25 -4.32 8.27
CA GLU A 33 0.21 -5.53 8.95
C GLU A 33 1.71 -5.42 9.29
N PRO A 34 2.16 -5.99 10.43
CA PRO A 34 3.56 -5.84 10.86
C PRO A 34 4.59 -6.28 9.82
N GLU A 35 4.29 -7.33 9.05
CA GLU A 35 5.15 -7.86 7.98
C GLU A 35 5.28 -6.86 6.83
N ASP A 36 4.15 -6.31 6.39
CA ASP A 36 4.12 -5.29 5.33
C ASP A 36 4.85 -4.02 5.81
N GLN A 37 4.61 -3.60 7.05
CA GLN A 37 5.29 -2.46 7.65
C GLN A 37 6.81 -2.67 7.70
N LYS A 38 7.28 -3.86 8.10
CA LYS A 38 8.72 -4.18 8.14
C LYS A 38 9.36 -4.06 6.76
N VAL A 39 8.71 -4.59 5.72
CA VAL A 39 9.22 -4.52 4.34
C VAL A 39 9.31 -3.08 3.86
N LEU A 40 8.24 -2.29 4.02
CA LEU A 40 8.21 -0.90 3.59
C LEU A 40 9.19 -0.04 4.39
N CYS A 41 9.28 -0.25 5.71
CA CYS A 41 10.22 0.47 6.57
C CYS A 41 11.68 0.19 6.22
N SER A 42 12.03 -1.04 5.86
CA SER A 42 13.39 -1.35 5.37
C SER A 42 13.75 -0.51 4.15
N ALA A 43 12.83 -0.32 3.21
CA ALA A 43 13.04 0.54 2.04
C ALA A 43 13.08 2.02 2.43
N ILE A 44 12.12 2.49 3.24
CA ILE A 44 12.00 3.89 3.68
C ILE A 44 13.25 4.33 4.44
N CYS A 45 13.69 3.57 5.45
CA CYS A 45 14.86 3.92 6.25
C CYS A 45 16.13 3.94 5.40
N LYS A 46 16.32 2.93 4.54
CA LYS A 46 17.49 2.91 3.65
C LYS A 46 17.52 4.13 2.72
N CYS A 47 16.37 4.52 2.19
CA CYS A 47 16.25 5.65 1.27
C CYS A 47 16.22 7.01 1.96
N LYS A 48 15.88 7.07 3.26
CA LYS A 48 16.08 8.27 4.08
C LYS A 48 17.57 8.58 4.21
N ASP A 49 18.40 7.57 4.50
CA ASP A 49 19.81 7.76 4.82
C ASP A 49 20.71 7.77 3.57
N THR A 50 20.37 6.98 2.56
CA THR A 50 21.13 6.87 1.30
C THR A 50 20.28 7.11 0.05
N PRO A 51 19.64 8.28 -0.08
CA PRO A 51 18.89 8.62 -1.28
C PRO A 51 19.80 8.83 -2.48
N GLY A 52 19.28 8.53 -3.67
CA GLY A 52 19.87 9.07 -4.90
C GLY A 52 19.79 10.59 -4.93
N ILE A 53 20.71 11.24 -5.63
CA ILE A 53 20.73 12.70 -5.77
C ILE A 53 20.35 13.07 -7.21
N GLY A 54 19.37 13.96 -7.36
CA GLY A 54 18.95 14.47 -8.65
C GLY A 54 19.99 15.39 -9.28
N LYS A 55 19.84 15.67 -10.58
CA LYS A 55 20.72 16.62 -11.30
C LYS A 55 20.72 18.03 -10.68
N ASP A 56 19.63 18.36 -10.01
CA ASP A 56 19.36 19.59 -9.27
C ASP A 56 19.78 19.54 -7.80
N GLY A 57 20.47 18.47 -7.36
CA GLY A 57 20.93 18.30 -5.98
C GLY A 57 19.85 17.84 -4.99
N ARG A 58 18.60 17.70 -5.44
CA ARG A 58 17.50 17.25 -4.57
C ARG A 58 17.64 15.78 -4.19
N SER A 59 17.16 15.45 -3.01
CA SER A 59 17.12 14.08 -2.51
C SER A 59 15.99 13.29 -3.16
N LEU A 60 16.31 12.22 -3.88
CA LEU A 60 15.35 11.38 -4.61
C LEU A 60 14.84 10.21 -3.74
N LYS A 61 14.37 10.51 -2.52
CA LYS A 61 13.94 9.50 -1.54
C LYS A 61 12.80 8.61 -2.04
N GLN A 62 11.74 9.22 -2.60
CA GLN A 62 10.61 8.47 -3.17
C GLN A 62 11.04 7.57 -4.34
N SER A 63 11.86 8.10 -5.26
CA SER A 63 12.42 7.33 -6.37
C SER A 63 13.30 6.17 -5.89
N CYS A 64 14.07 6.38 -4.81
CA CYS A 64 14.83 5.30 -4.17
C CYS A 64 13.90 4.19 -3.67
N VAL A 65 12.83 4.52 -2.94
CA VAL A 65 11.89 3.51 -2.42
C VAL A 65 11.23 2.74 -3.56
N SER A 66 10.67 3.48 -4.53
CA SER A 66 10.07 2.92 -5.74
C SER A 66 11.04 2.00 -6.48
N GLY A 67 12.27 2.43 -6.73
CA GLY A 67 13.30 1.64 -7.40
C GLY A 67 13.64 0.34 -6.65
N ARG A 68 13.71 0.39 -5.31
CA ARG A 68 13.95 -0.82 -4.49
C ARG A 68 12.79 -1.82 -4.57
N LEU A 69 11.55 -1.33 -4.55
CA LEU A 69 10.36 -2.17 -4.67
C LEU A 69 10.20 -2.72 -6.09
N LYS A 70 10.56 -1.94 -7.12
CA LYS A 70 10.58 -2.41 -8.52
C LYS A 70 11.60 -3.53 -8.71
N ALA A 71 12.82 -3.36 -8.20
CA ALA A 71 13.84 -4.40 -8.24
C ALA A 71 13.39 -5.69 -7.53
N LEU A 72 12.63 -5.55 -6.44
CA LEU A 72 12.03 -6.69 -5.74
C LEU A 72 10.95 -7.39 -6.59
N ASP A 73 10.03 -6.63 -7.17
CA ASP A 73 8.99 -7.17 -8.05
C ASP A 73 9.59 -7.84 -9.29
N GLU A 74 10.59 -7.24 -9.91
CA GLU A 74 11.36 -7.83 -11.01
C GLU A 74 12.07 -9.13 -10.61
N ALA A 75 12.74 -9.16 -9.45
CA ALA A 75 13.39 -10.37 -8.94
C ALA A 75 12.39 -11.52 -8.68
N LEU A 76 11.12 -11.18 -8.42
CA LEU A 76 10.02 -12.12 -8.28
C LEU A 76 9.22 -12.32 -9.57
N ALA A 77 9.78 -11.98 -10.73
CA ALA A 77 9.10 -12.12 -12.03
C ALA A 77 7.71 -11.44 -12.06
N HIS A 78 7.63 -10.25 -11.47
CA HIS A 78 6.42 -9.47 -11.29
C HIS A 78 5.33 -10.13 -10.43
N ARG A 79 5.74 -10.96 -9.46
CA ARG A 79 4.87 -11.63 -8.48
C ARG A 79 5.14 -11.16 -7.05
N SER A 80 5.68 -9.96 -6.85
CA SER A 80 5.66 -9.33 -5.52
C SER A 80 4.23 -8.92 -5.17
N ILE A 81 3.84 -9.05 -3.90
CA ILE A 81 2.57 -8.46 -3.42
C ILE A 81 2.64 -6.94 -3.35
N TYR A 82 3.84 -6.36 -3.31
CA TYR A 82 4.07 -4.92 -3.32
C TYR A 82 4.23 -4.45 -4.76
N LYS A 83 3.23 -3.75 -5.29
CA LYS A 83 3.18 -3.21 -6.65
C LYS A 83 3.52 -1.71 -6.63
N PRO A 84 4.77 -1.31 -6.93
CA PRO A 84 5.16 0.09 -6.92
C PRO A 84 4.63 0.84 -8.15
N GLU A 85 4.19 2.08 -7.95
CA GLU A 85 3.91 3.04 -9.03
C GLU A 85 2.94 2.57 -10.13
N VAL A 86 1.93 1.77 -9.79
CA VAL A 86 0.89 1.37 -10.75
C VAL A 86 -0.03 2.56 -11.05
N ASN A 87 -0.22 2.87 -12.35
CA ASN A 87 -1.13 3.91 -12.79
C ASN A 87 -2.57 3.37 -12.84
N TYR A 88 -3.56 4.18 -12.46
CA TYR A 88 -4.98 3.85 -12.53
C TYR A 88 -5.72 4.85 -13.40
N ASP A 89 -6.57 4.34 -14.27
CA ASP A 89 -7.57 5.12 -15.01
C ASP A 89 -8.78 5.39 -14.11
N MET A 90 -8.88 6.61 -13.63
CA MET A 90 -9.91 7.07 -12.70
C MET A 90 -11.26 7.35 -13.40
N THR A 91 -11.32 7.26 -14.73
CA THR A 91 -12.57 7.46 -15.49
C THR A 91 -13.45 6.21 -15.49
N GLN A 92 -12.89 5.07 -15.14
CA GLN A 92 -13.58 3.78 -15.04
C GLN A 92 -14.24 3.61 -13.67
N ARG A 93 -15.24 2.71 -13.61
CA ARG A 93 -15.95 2.32 -12.38
C ARG A 93 -16.02 0.79 -12.32
N PRO A 94 -15.19 0.11 -11.52
CA PRO A 94 -14.17 0.68 -10.62
C PRO A 94 -12.97 1.32 -11.37
N PRO A 95 -12.14 2.17 -10.72
CA PRO A 95 -10.88 2.63 -11.31
C PRO A 95 -10.00 1.45 -11.72
N ALA A 96 -9.49 1.46 -12.95
CA ALA A 96 -8.81 0.30 -13.52
C ALA A 96 -7.28 0.49 -13.55
N PRO A 97 -6.48 -0.51 -13.12
CA PRO A 97 -5.04 -0.42 -13.23
C PRO A 97 -4.58 -0.50 -14.69
N ILE A 98 -3.58 0.29 -15.04
CA ILE A 98 -2.95 0.34 -16.37
C ILE A 98 -1.75 -0.61 -16.35
N MET A 99 -1.99 -1.84 -16.81
CA MET A 99 -1.04 -2.95 -16.77
C MET A 99 -0.29 -3.12 -18.10
N ASP A 100 0.83 -3.81 -18.04
CA ASP A 100 1.57 -4.30 -19.20
C ASP A 100 0.75 -5.34 -19.97
N SER A 101 0.85 -5.32 -21.30
CA SER A 101 0.07 -6.23 -22.16
C SER A 101 0.59 -7.68 -22.16
N SER A 102 1.87 -7.88 -21.84
CA SER A 102 2.51 -9.20 -21.81
C SER A 102 2.54 -9.80 -20.40
N VAL A 103 2.63 -8.96 -19.37
CA VAL A 103 2.67 -9.39 -17.97
C VAL A 103 1.58 -8.68 -17.17
N GLY A 104 0.44 -9.35 -16.99
CA GLY A 104 -0.76 -8.77 -16.35
C GLY A 104 -0.59 -8.33 -14.88
N THR A 105 0.53 -8.67 -14.22
CA THR A 105 0.85 -8.22 -12.85
C THR A 105 1.93 -7.16 -12.77
N LYS A 106 2.40 -6.68 -13.94
CA LYS A 106 3.35 -5.59 -14.08
C LYS A 106 2.60 -4.33 -14.53
N GLY A 107 2.84 -3.20 -13.88
CA GLY A 107 2.33 -1.91 -14.34
C GLY A 107 2.96 -1.52 -15.68
N HIS A 108 2.23 -0.76 -16.50
CA HIS A 108 2.75 -0.33 -17.81
C HIS A 108 3.91 0.67 -17.67
N ASP A 109 5.07 0.36 -18.25
CA ASP A 109 6.31 1.16 -18.07
C ASP A 109 6.21 2.58 -18.64
N TRP A 110 5.52 2.75 -19.78
CA TRP A 110 5.47 4.02 -20.51
C TRP A 110 4.06 4.59 -20.64
N LEU A 111 3.61 5.32 -19.61
CA LEU A 111 2.27 5.90 -19.57
C LEU A 111 1.95 6.84 -20.76
N PRO A 112 2.82 7.76 -21.21
CA PRO A 112 2.52 8.61 -22.38
C PRO A 112 2.20 7.82 -23.65
N GLY A 113 2.90 6.70 -23.87
CA GLY A 113 2.60 5.80 -24.99
C GLY A 113 1.25 5.12 -24.85
N TRP A 114 0.92 4.67 -23.64
CA TRP A 114 -0.38 4.08 -23.34
C TRP A 114 -1.52 5.07 -23.60
N ILE A 115 -1.41 6.31 -23.10
CA ILE A 115 -2.42 7.37 -23.32
C ILE A 115 -2.61 7.61 -24.82
N ARG A 116 -1.52 7.84 -25.57
CA ARG A 116 -1.60 8.10 -27.02
C ARG A 116 -2.30 6.96 -27.78
N LYS A 117 -2.09 5.71 -27.35
CA LYS A 117 -2.62 4.54 -28.05
C LYS A 117 -4.05 4.19 -27.65
N TYR A 118 -4.40 4.32 -26.37
CA TYR A 118 -5.61 3.72 -25.82
C TYR A 118 -6.62 4.71 -25.23
N TRP A 119 -6.24 5.99 -25.01
CA TRP A 119 -7.12 6.91 -24.27
C TRP A 119 -8.47 7.13 -24.97
N GLU A 120 -8.43 7.38 -26.28
CA GLU A 120 -9.61 7.66 -27.09
C GLU A 120 -10.45 6.41 -27.39
N THR A 121 -9.85 5.22 -27.26
CA THR A 121 -10.54 3.95 -27.45
C THR A 121 -11.22 3.55 -26.14
N PRO A 122 -12.55 3.52 -26.05
CA PRO A 122 -13.24 3.11 -24.82
C PRO A 122 -12.76 1.73 -24.36
N PRO A 123 -12.64 1.48 -23.06
CA PRO A 123 -12.42 0.12 -22.58
C PRO A 123 -13.62 -0.74 -22.95
N GLU A 124 -13.42 -2.04 -23.10
CA GLU A 124 -14.49 -2.98 -23.47
C GLU A 124 -15.64 -2.90 -22.46
N GLY A 125 -16.88 -2.74 -22.95
CA GLY A 125 -18.06 -2.52 -22.10
C GLY A 125 -18.08 -1.19 -21.33
N GLY A 126 -17.09 -0.32 -21.55
CA GLY A 126 -16.91 0.93 -20.85
C GLY A 126 -17.57 2.13 -21.54
N ARG A 127 -17.65 3.24 -20.80
CA ARG A 127 -18.07 4.53 -21.33
C ARG A 127 -16.92 5.21 -22.05
N ARG A 128 -17.25 6.06 -23.02
CA ARG A 128 -16.28 6.95 -23.66
C ARG A 128 -15.64 7.88 -22.61
N ARG A 129 -14.31 7.94 -22.60
CA ARG A 129 -13.55 8.85 -21.74
C ARG A 129 -13.67 10.30 -22.23
N PRO A 130 -13.60 11.30 -21.34
CA PRO A 130 -13.36 12.68 -21.78
C PRO A 130 -12.01 12.79 -22.51
N PRO A 131 -11.80 13.83 -23.35
CA PRO A 131 -10.48 14.13 -23.90
C PRO A 131 -9.42 14.21 -22.80
N PHE A 132 -8.24 13.62 -23.04
CA PHE A 132 -7.18 13.61 -22.03
C PHE A 132 -6.69 15.02 -21.78
N GLN A 133 -6.69 15.43 -20.51
CA GLN A 133 -6.14 16.69 -20.06
C GLN A 133 -5.18 16.42 -18.88
N PRO A 134 -3.89 16.74 -19.00
CA PRO A 134 -2.94 16.61 -17.91
C PRO A 134 -3.39 17.43 -16.68
N GLY A 135 -3.27 16.86 -15.48
CA GLY A 135 -3.60 17.57 -14.23
C GLY A 135 -5.04 17.40 -13.74
N GLU A 136 -5.98 16.97 -14.59
CA GLU A 136 -7.39 16.74 -14.21
C GLU A 136 -7.61 15.54 -13.27
N GLY A 137 -6.55 14.81 -12.93
CA GLY A 137 -6.63 13.65 -12.05
C GLY A 137 -7.28 12.42 -12.67
N PHE A 138 -7.41 12.37 -14.00
CA PHE A 138 -7.86 11.20 -14.75
C PHE A 138 -6.97 9.98 -14.57
N ILE A 139 -5.69 10.20 -14.27
CA ILE A 139 -4.73 9.15 -13.94
C ILE A 139 -4.16 9.43 -12.56
N ARG A 140 -4.13 8.41 -11.72
CA ARG A 140 -3.55 8.46 -10.38
C ARG A 140 -2.56 7.32 -10.20
N ARG A 141 -1.47 7.59 -9.49
CA ARG A 141 -0.38 6.64 -9.30
C ARG A 141 0.03 6.62 -7.83
N PRO A 142 -0.50 5.69 -7.03
CA PRO A 142 -0.03 5.47 -5.67
C PRO A 142 1.43 5.04 -5.65
N ASP A 143 2.13 5.31 -4.55
CA ASP A 143 3.52 4.87 -4.38
C ASP A 143 3.62 3.34 -4.31
N VAL A 144 2.75 2.69 -3.53
CA VAL A 144 2.68 1.23 -3.43
C VAL A 144 1.24 0.75 -3.33
N VAL A 145 0.91 -0.28 -4.09
CA VAL A 145 -0.33 -1.04 -3.93
C VAL A 145 0.02 -2.44 -3.44
N ILE A 146 -0.54 -2.84 -2.29
CA ILE A 146 -0.38 -4.17 -1.73
C ILE A 146 -1.56 -5.02 -2.18
N VAL A 147 -1.28 -6.12 -2.86
CA VAL A 147 -2.30 -7.05 -3.36
C VAL A 147 -2.46 -8.27 -2.45
N LYS A 148 -3.63 -8.90 -2.50
CA LYS A 148 -3.94 -10.16 -1.79
C LYS A 148 -3.30 -11.35 -2.50
N ASP A 149 -3.47 -11.41 -3.83
CA ASP A 149 -2.91 -12.43 -4.70
C ASP A 149 -1.88 -11.81 -5.65
N PRO A 150 -0.58 -12.17 -5.54
CA PRO A 150 0.47 -11.65 -6.41
C PRO A 150 0.40 -12.14 -7.86
N ALA A 151 -0.41 -13.15 -8.15
CA ALA A 151 -0.63 -13.66 -9.50
C ALA A 151 -1.66 -12.86 -10.31
N GLN A 152 -2.41 -11.99 -9.63
CA GLN A 152 -3.51 -11.19 -10.19
C GLN A 152 -3.16 -9.69 -10.26
N PRO A 153 -3.75 -8.94 -11.20
CA PRO A 153 -3.57 -7.49 -11.27
C PRO A 153 -4.09 -6.81 -10.00
N PRO A 154 -3.63 -5.58 -9.69
CA PRO A 154 -4.11 -4.84 -8.53
C PRO A 154 -5.47 -4.17 -8.82
N THR A 155 -6.48 -4.99 -9.15
CA THR A 155 -7.88 -4.56 -9.27
C THR A 155 -8.49 -4.38 -7.87
N GLN A 156 -9.59 -3.62 -7.80
CA GLN A 156 -10.23 -3.23 -6.53
C GLN A 156 -10.52 -4.40 -5.58
N ASP A 157 -10.90 -5.56 -6.12
CA ASP A 157 -11.15 -6.81 -5.39
C ASP A 157 -9.86 -7.48 -4.86
N ASN A 158 -8.74 -7.31 -5.57
CA ASN A 158 -7.44 -7.85 -5.21
C ASN A 158 -6.57 -6.89 -4.36
N ILE A 159 -6.99 -5.63 -4.18
CA ILE A 159 -6.27 -4.68 -3.31
C ILE A 159 -6.46 -5.03 -1.83
N LYS A 160 -5.34 -5.24 -1.13
CA LYS A 160 -5.26 -5.34 0.33
C LYS A 160 -5.16 -3.95 0.95
N LYS A 161 -4.16 -3.16 0.53
CA LYS A 161 -3.88 -1.80 1.02
C LYS A 161 -3.27 -0.96 -0.11
N ILE A 162 -3.48 0.36 -0.06
CA ILE A 162 -2.72 1.34 -0.83
C ILE A 162 -1.89 2.16 0.16
N VAL A 163 -0.62 2.33 -0.14
CA VAL A 163 0.32 3.05 0.70
C VAL A 163 0.90 4.23 -0.08
N GLU A 164 0.75 5.43 0.49
CA GLU A 164 1.46 6.63 0.06
C GLU A 164 2.63 6.89 1.01
N ILE A 165 3.81 7.14 0.44
CA ILE A 165 5.05 7.33 1.18
C ILE A 165 5.44 8.80 1.15
N LYS A 166 5.51 9.43 2.33
CA LYS A 166 5.90 10.83 2.48
C LYS A 166 7.22 10.95 3.23
N PHE A 167 8.11 11.76 2.69
CA PHE A 167 9.35 12.16 3.37
C PHE A 167 9.26 13.63 3.74
N PRO A 168 9.59 14.04 4.98
CA PRO A 168 9.62 15.46 5.33
C PRO A 168 10.49 16.27 4.34
N PRO A 169 10.03 17.45 3.90
CA PRO A 169 8.86 18.21 4.39
C PRO A 169 7.52 17.90 3.69
N ASP A 170 7.46 16.90 2.81
CA ASP A 170 6.25 16.61 2.03
C ASP A 170 5.10 16.14 2.92
N LYS A 171 3.90 16.69 2.68
CA LYS A 171 2.70 16.41 3.48
C LYS A 171 1.70 15.54 2.71
N PRO A 172 0.87 14.75 3.42
CA PRO A 172 -0.24 14.04 2.81
C PRO A 172 -1.22 15.02 2.13
N ASN A 173 -1.71 14.66 0.94
CA ASN A 173 -2.72 15.42 0.22
C ASN A 173 -4.09 14.72 0.35
N ARG A 174 -5.10 15.46 0.80
CA ARG A 174 -6.46 14.94 0.97
C ARG A 174 -7.08 14.47 -0.37
N GLU A 175 -6.81 15.17 -1.47
CA GLU A 175 -7.27 14.76 -2.80
C GLU A 175 -6.62 13.45 -3.27
N GLN A 176 -5.33 13.26 -2.99
CA GLN A 176 -4.66 11.97 -3.24
C GLN A 176 -5.32 10.86 -2.42
N THR A 177 -5.56 11.12 -1.13
CA THR A 177 -6.18 10.15 -0.21
C THR A 177 -7.56 9.72 -0.72
N PHE A 178 -8.41 10.67 -1.13
CA PHE A 178 -9.71 10.34 -1.71
C PHE A 178 -9.61 9.59 -3.03
N ALA A 179 -8.66 9.96 -3.89
CA ALA A 179 -8.45 9.24 -5.14
C ALA A 179 -8.06 7.78 -4.88
N TYR A 180 -7.18 7.52 -3.91
CA TYR A 180 -6.75 6.17 -3.56
C TYR A 180 -7.83 5.38 -2.83
N ALA A 181 -8.65 6.04 -2.01
CA ALA A 181 -9.82 5.40 -1.41
C ALA A 181 -10.79 4.90 -2.49
N ARG A 182 -10.99 5.68 -3.57
CA ARG A 182 -11.78 5.22 -4.74
C ARG A 182 -11.15 4.05 -5.48
N ILE A 183 -9.82 3.97 -5.55
CA ILE A 183 -9.12 2.82 -6.17
C ILE A 183 -9.29 1.57 -5.30
N ALA A 184 -9.26 1.71 -3.97
CA ALA A 184 -9.33 0.59 -3.03
C ALA A 184 -10.76 0.20 -2.61
N ASP A 185 -11.77 0.96 -3.05
CA ASP A 185 -13.18 0.93 -2.59
C ASP A 185 -13.41 1.30 -1.11
N ASP A 186 -12.37 1.69 -0.39
CA ASP A 186 -12.42 1.80 1.06
C ASP A 186 -11.31 2.73 1.53
N GLU A 187 -11.67 3.81 2.24
CA GLU A 187 -10.70 4.72 2.84
C GLU A 187 -9.84 4.03 3.91
N SER A 188 -10.38 3.01 4.59
CA SER A 188 -9.64 2.24 5.59
C SER A 188 -8.49 1.44 4.97
N LYS A 189 -8.49 1.24 3.65
CA LYS A 189 -7.40 0.58 2.93
C LYS A 189 -6.28 1.53 2.51
N VAL A 190 -6.38 2.83 2.77
CA VAL A 190 -5.34 3.81 2.43
C VAL A 190 -4.51 4.14 3.67
N GLU A 191 -3.21 3.93 3.57
CA GLU A 191 -2.24 4.25 4.61
C GLU A 191 -1.26 5.31 4.11
N VAL A 192 -0.83 6.20 5.00
CA VAL A 192 0.27 7.12 4.73
C VAL A 192 1.39 6.81 5.69
N MET A 193 2.60 6.63 5.18
CA MET A 193 3.77 6.36 6.03
C MET A 193 4.98 7.18 5.63
N GLY A 194 5.85 7.41 6.59
CA GLY A 194 7.14 8.05 6.43
C GLY A 194 8.19 7.48 7.38
N PRO A 195 9.36 8.13 7.48
CA PRO A 195 10.43 7.66 8.34
C PRO A 195 10.09 7.60 9.82
N ASP A 196 9.20 8.47 10.29
CA ASP A 196 8.79 8.54 11.70
C ASP A 196 7.95 7.32 12.10
N ASP A 197 7.12 6.81 11.19
CA ASP A 197 6.33 5.57 11.39
C ASP A 197 7.22 4.30 11.42
N CYS A 198 8.47 4.44 11.00
CA CYS A 198 9.45 3.37 10.87
C CYS A 198 10.58 3.43 11.89
N ASN A 199 10.61 4.45 12.76
CA ASN A 199 11.69 4.67 13.73
C ASN A 199 13.10 4.66 13.11
N CYS A 200 13.25 5.19 11.88
CA CYS A 200 14.51 5.16 11.11
C CYS A 200 15.67 5.97 11.72
N SER A 201 15.53 6.47 12.95
CA SER A 201 16.54 7.20 13.71
C SER A 201 17.20 6.33 14.79
N GLN A 202 16.69 5.12 15.03
CA GLN A 202 17.34 4.14 15.91
C GLN A 202 18.13 3.12 15.08
N PRO A 203 19.33 2.70 15.54
CA PRO A 203 20.05 1.60 14.90
C PRO A 203 19.17 0.34 14.91
N GLU A 204 19.12 -0.40 13.79
CA GLU A 204 18.35 -1.64 13.68
C GLU A 204 18.71 -2.58 14.85
N SER A 205 17.75 -2.86 15.74
CA SER A 205 17.99 -3.79 16.84
C SER A 205 18.27 -5.20 16.30
N GLU A 206 19.24 -5.91 16.90
CA GLU A 206 19.60 -7.30 16.55
C GLU A 206 18.39 -8.26 16.58
N SER A 207 17.34 -7.92 17.35
CA SER A 207 16.05 -8.62 17.41
C SER A 207 15.25 -8.61 16.09
N ASN A 208 15.60 -7.76 15.12
CA ASN A 208 14.97 -7.71 13.80
C ASN A 208 15.61 -8.65 12.77
N LYS A 209 16.74 -9.28 13.11
CA LYS A 209 17.34 -10.34 12.30
C LYS A 209 16.54 -11.63 12.52
N VAL A 210 15.73 -11.99 11.52
CA VAL A 210 15.03 -13.27 11.52
C VAL A 210 16.09 -14.38 11.39
N PRO A 211 16.15 -15.36 12.31
CA PRO A 211 17.06 -16.49 12.17
C PRO A 211 16.73 -17.25 10.89
N ALA A 212 17.72 -17.43 10.02
CA ALA A 212 17.55 -18.12 8.75
C ALA A 212 17.09 -19.59 8.92
N GLU A 213 17.30 -20.17 10.11
CA GLU A 213 17.00 -21.57 10.41
C GLU A 213 15.51 -21.86 10.74
N GLN A 214 14.65 -20.84 10.91
CA GLN A 214 13.22 -21.04 11.20
C GLN A 214 12.29 -21.01 9.98
N LEU A 215 12.84 -20.89 8.77
CA LEU A 215 12.06 -20.82 7.53
C LEU A 215 11.72 -22.23 7.01
N GLY A 216 10.71 -22.86 7.59
CA GLY A 216 10.07 -24.05 7.03
C GLY A 216 9.42 -23.78 5.65
N PRO A 217 9.02 -24.84 4.91
CA PRO A 217 8.68 -24.77 3.49
C PRO A 217 7.47 -23.87 3.11
N ALA A 218 6.69 -23.37 4.07
CA ALA A 218 5.63 -22.40 3.83
C ALA A 218 6.12 -20.93 3.80
N ALA A 219 7.36 -20.65 4.22
CA ALA A 219 7.91 -19.29 4.38
C ALA A 219 8.91 -18.88 3.29
N ALA A 220 9.07 -19.68 2.23
CA ALA A 220 10.10 -19.46 1.21
C ALA A 220 9.92 -18.14 0.43
N ALA A 221 8.68 -17.70 0.17
CA ALA A 221 8.42 -16.44 -0.53
C ALA A 221 8.73 -15.21 0.34
N ALA A 222 8.29 -15.21 1.61
CA ALA A 222 8.59 -14.13 2.55
C ALA A 222 10.07 -14.07 2.93
N GLY A 223 10.72 -15.23 3.08
CA GLY A 223 12.15 -15.36 3.37
C GLY A 223 13.03 -14.93 2.20
N ALA A 224 12.69 -15.29 0.96
CA ALA A 224 13.39 -14.84 -0.25
C ALA A 224 13.27 -13.32 -0.46
N LEU A 225 12.06 -12.79 -0.23
CA LEU A 225 11.77 -11.36 -0.30
C LEU A 225 12.59 -10.58 0.73
N LEU A 226 12.61 -11.03 1.99
CA LEU A 226 13.40 -10.42 3.06
C LEU A 226 14.91 -10.56 2.82
N TYR A 227 15.38 -11.73 2.36
CA TYR A 227 16.78 -11.96 2.01
C TYR A 227 17.26 -11.04 0.88
N PHE A 228 16.47 -10.86 -0.17
CA PHE A 228 16.80 -9.93 -1.25
C PHE A 228 16.80 -8.48 -0.75
N LEU A 229 15.83 -8.10 0.09
CA LEU A 229 15.76 -6.76 0.67
C LEU A 229 17.00 -6.43 1.53
N LEU A 230 17.48 -7.41 2.30
CA LEU A 230 18.66 -7.29 3.18
C LEU A 230 19.99 -7.35 2.42
N THR A 231 20.14 -8.30 1.49
CA THR A 231 21.45 -8.62 0.88
C THR A 231 21.63 -8.05 -0.53
N ARG A 232 20.54 -7.60 -1.18
CA ARG A 232 20.50 -7.27 -2.60
C ARG A 232 20.98 -8.41 -3.52
N ARG A 233 20.96 -9.65 -3.02
CA ARG A 233 21.31 -10.86 -3.80
C ARG A 233 20.07 -11.75 -3.92
N PRO A 234 19.88 -12.42 -5.06
CA PRO A 234 18.87 -13.47 -5.14
C PRO A 234 19.18 -14.55 -4.08
N PRO A 235 18.14 -15.14 -3.46
CA PRO A 235 18.33 -16.21 -2.48
C PRO A 235 19.14 -17.35 -3.11
N PRO A 236 20.06 -17.97 -2.35
CA PRO A 236 20.83 -19.10 -2.85
C PRO A 236 19.86 -20.20 -3.30
N ARG A 237 20.04 -20.69 -4.53
CA ARG A 237 19.21 -21.78 -5.07
C ARG A 237 19.40 -23.01 -4.18
N PRO A 238 18.31 -23.73 -3.81
CA PRO A 238 18.46 -24.99 -3.09
C PRO A 238 19.30 -25.93 -3.95
N VAL A 239 20.39 -26.43 -3.38
CA VAL A 239 21.18 -27.50 -3.98
C VAL A 239 20.26 -28.73 -3.92
N MET A 240 19.67 -29.10 -5.06
CA MET A 240 19.03 -30.40 -5.18
C MET A 240 20.14 -31.43 -5.07
N GLY A 241 20.22 -32.07 -3.90
CA GLY A 241 21.04 -33.27 -3.72
C GLY A 241 20.54 -34.35 -4.67
N PHE A 242 21.50 -35.00 -5.34
CA PHE A 242 21.32 -36.10 -6.28
C PHE A 242 20.55 -37.29 -5.67
#